data_AF-A0A962D4C0-F1
#
_entry.id   AF-A0A962D4C0-F1
#
_cell.length_a   1.000
_cell.length_b   1.000
_cell.length_c   1.000
_cell.angle_alpha   90.00
_cell.angle_beta   90.00
_cell.angle_gamma   90.00
#
_symmetry.space_group_name_H-M   'P 1'
#
loop_
_entity.id
_entity.type
_entity.pdbx_description
1 polymer ?
#
loop_
_entity_poly.entity_id
_entity_poly.type
_entity_poly.pdbx_seq_one_letter_code
_entity_poly.pdbx_strand_id
1 'polypeptide(L)'
;AFGTTLNGILIVLAVFVTWRLARLRQFAAHRRWAIRCFLLVSGVWMFRLGYTAWLTLNQGPFGNTRQMDGPFDLFWSVACYGLPLAIAEIYFRSERASGTRQWLVGGLLGLCALFTLTGTATAYWILWRPHF
;
A
#
# COMPACT_ATOMS: atom_id res chain seq x y z
N ALA A 1 5.63 2.56 -16.55
CA ALA A 1 4.36 2.12 -17.19
C ALA A 1 3.89 0.72 -16.74
N PHE A 2 4.78 -0.27 -16.59
CA PHE A 2 4.39 -1.64 -16.26
C PHE A 2 3.63 -1.80 -14.92
N GLY A 3 4.12 -1.19 -13.83
CA GLY A 3 3.52 -1.35 -12.50
C GLY A 3 2.11 -0.77 -12.37
N THR A 4 1.79 0.31 -13.08
CA THR A 4 0.44 0.90 -13.09
C THR A 4 -0.56 0.04 -13.86
N THR A 5 -0.16 -0.54 -15.00
CA THR A 5 -1.02 -1.47 -15.75
C THR A 5 -1.28 -2.74 -14.96
N LEU A 6 -0.23 -3.30 -14.34
CA LEU A 6 -0.35 -4.48 -13.50
C LEU A 6 -1.26 -4.22 -12.28
N ASN A 7 -1.08 -3.08 -11.61
CA ASN A 7 -1.95 -2.68 -10.51
C ASN A 7 -3.43 -2.56 -10.95
N GLY A 8 -3.70 -1.94 -12.10
CA GLY A 8 -5.06 -1.83 -12.65
C GLY A 8 -5.72 -3.19 -12.89
N ILE A 9 -4.99 -4.14 -13.50
CA ILE A 9 -5.50 -5.51 -13.71
C ILE A 9 -5.77 -6.20 -12.36
N LEU A 10 -4.87 -6.07 -11.39
CA LEU A 10 -5.04 -6.64 -10.06
C LEU A 10 -6.24 -6.07 -9.32
N ILE A 11 -6.51 -4.75 -9.45
CA ILE A 11 -7.70 -4.12 -8.88
C ILE A 11 -8.97 -4.75 -9.47
N VAL A 12 -9.07 -4.84 -10.80
CA VAL A 12 -10.28 -5.39 -11.46
C VAL A 12 -10.52 -6.83 -11.03
N LEU A 13 -9.47 -7.66 -10.97
CA LEU A 13 -9.56 -9.04 -10.48
C LEU A 13 -10.01 -9.10 -9.02
N ALA A 14 -9.41 -8.27 -8.15
CA ALA A 14 -9.76 -8.23 -6.73
C ALA A 14 -11.21 -7.77 -6.50
N VAL A 15 -11.69 -6.78 -7.25
CA VAL A 15 -13.08 -6.31 -7.24
C VAL A 15 -14.01 -7.45 -7.65
N PHE A 16 -13.71 -8.12 -8.77
CA PHE A 16 -14.53 -9.22 -9.28
C PHE A 16 -14.65 -10.36 -8.26
N VAL A 17 -13.54 -10.79 -7.67
CA VAL A 17 -13.53 -11.85 -6.64
C VAL A 17 -14.29 -11.40 -5.39
N THR A 18 -14.08 -10.16 -4.93
CA THR A 18 -14.76 -9.60 -3.76
C THR A 18 -16.28 -9.57 -3.97
N TRP A 19 -16.73 -9.14 -5.15
CA TRP A 19 -18.14 -9.11 -5.53
C TRP A 19 -18.75 -10.51 -5.63
N ARG A 20 -18.04 -11.45 -6.27
CA ARG A 20 -18.48 -12.86 -6.36
C ARG A 20 -18.65 -13.49 -4.98
N LEU A 21 -17.71 -13.24 -4.05
CA LEU A 21 -17.80 -13.75 -2.68
C LEU A 21 -18.94 -13.12 -1.88
N ALA A 22 -19.25 -11.84 -2.12
CA ALA A 22 -20.42 -11.19 -1.55
C ALA A 22 -21.73 -11.84 -2.03
N ARG A 23 -21.82 -12.14 -3.33
CA ARG A 23 -22.97 -12.85 -3.92
C ARG A 23 -23.15 -14.27 -3.36
N LEU A 24 -22.05 -14.97 -3.11
CA LEU A 24 -22.05 -16.30 -2.50
C LEU A 24 -22.28 -16.29 -0.97
N ARG A 25 -22.51 -15.10 -0.36
CA ARG A 25 -22.67 -14.92 1.09
C ARG A 25 -21.52 -15.48 1.94
N GLN A 26 -20.33 -15.59 1.36
CA GLN A 26 -19.13 -16.08 2.06
C GLN A 26 -18.40 -14.91 2.74
N PHE A 27 -18.99 -14.38 3.81
CA PHE A 27 -18.51 -13.15 4.47
C PHE A 27 -17.06 -13.23 4.98
N ALA A 28 -16.62 -14.39 5.49
CA ALA A 28 -15.25 -14.58 5.96
C ALA A 28 -14.21 -14.45 4.83
N ALA A 29 -14.50 -15.04 3.67
CA ALA A 29 -13.66 -14.93 2.49
C ALA A 29 -13.77 -13.53 1.85
N HIS A 30 -14.98 -12.97 1.82
CA HIS A 30 -15.22 -11.62 1.31
C HIS A 30 -14.39 -10.58 2.06
N ARG A 31 -14.37 -10.60 3.41
CA ARG A 31 -13.57 -9.67 4.21
C ARG A 31 -12.09 -9.69 3.81
N ARG A 32 -11.53 -10.88 3.60
CA ARG A 32 -10.12 -11.06 3.22
C ARG A 32 -9.81 -10.48 1.85
N TRP A 33 -10.72 -10.61 0.89
CA TRP A 33 -10.56 -10.06 -0.45
C TRP A 33 -10.88 -8.56 -0.54
N ALA A 34 -11.86 -8.09 0.23
CA ALA A 34 -12.18 -6.68 0.36
C ALA A 34 -11.00 -5.86 0.89
N ILE A 35 -10.28 -6.37 1.90
CA ILE A 35 -9.05 -5.74 2.40
C ILE A 35 -7.98 -5.69 1.31
N ARG A 36 -7.76 -6.79 0.57
CA ARG A 36 -6.80 -6.82 -0.56
C ARG A 36 -7.17 -5.79 -1.63
N CYS A 37 -8.45 -5.70 -1.97
CA CYS A 37 -8.97 -4.73 -2.95
C CYS A 37 -8.74 -3.29 -2.49
N PHE A 38 -9.06 -2.97 -1.24
CA PHE A 38 -8.83 -1.65 -0.66
C PHE A 38 -7.34 -1.24 -0.71
N LEU A 39 -6.45 -2.16 -0.39
CA LEU A 39 -5.01 -1.93 -0.42
C LEU A 39 -4.48 -1.73 -1.85
N LEU A 40 -4.96 -2.51 -2.82
CA LEU A 40 -4.58 -2.37 -4.23
C LEU A 40 -5.01 -1.01 -4.80
N VAL A 41 -6.25 -0.59 -4.53
CA VAL A 41 -6.78 0.72 -4.95
C VAL A 41 -6.02 1.86 -4.29
N SER A 42 -5.68 1.72 -3.01
CA SER A 42 -4.88 2.71 -2.28
C SER A 42 -3.40 2.72 -2.71
N GLY A 43 -2.95 1.80 -3.57
CA GLY A 43 -1.57 1.70 -4.03
C GLY A 43 -1.08 2.97 -4.75
N VAL A 44 -1.94 3.64 -5.52
CA VAL A 44 -1.61 4.93 -6.18
C VAL A 44 -1.32 6.02 -5.15
N TRP A 45 -2.06 6.03 -4.04
CA TRP A 45 -1.85 6.99 -2.97
C TRP A 45 -0.59 6.67 -2.17
N MET A 46 -0.35 5.39 -1.86
CA MET A 46 0.89 4.95 -1.21
C MET A 46 2.13 5.19 -2.08
N PHE A 47 2.00 5.11 -3.40
CA PHE A 47 3.05 5.49 -4.32
C PHE A 47 3.45 6.95 -4.11
N ARG A 48 2.47 7.89 -4.07
CA ARG A 48 2.73 9.31 -3.80
C ARG A 48 3.38 9.51 -2.44
N LEU A 49 2.85 8.89 -1.38
CA LEU A 49 3.40 9.01 -0.04
C LEU A 49 4.87 8.59 0.03
N GLY A 50 5.19 7.39 -0.47
CA GLY A 50 6.55 6.89 -0.44
C GLY A 50 7.50 7.69 -1.33
N TYR A 51 7.04 8.14 -2.48
CA TYR A 51 7.83 8.99 -3.36
C TYR A 51 8.15 10.34 -2.71
N THR A 52 7.18 10.98 -2.05
CA THR A 52 7.40 12.23 -1.29
C THR A 52 8.29 12.03 -0.07
N ALA A 53 8.14 10.90 0.64
CA ALA A 53 8.99 10.57 1.79
C ALA A 53 10.45 10.34 1.36
N TRP A 54 10.66 9.60 0.26
CA TRP A 54 12.00 9.36 -0.30
C TRP A 54 12.69 10.65 -0.73
N LEU A 55 11.96 11.53 -1.43
CA LEU A 55 12.48 12.82 -1.88
C LEU A 55 12.87 13.72 -0.71
N THR A 56 12.05 13.72 0.35
CA THR A 56 12.30 14.51 1.58
C THR A 56 13.49 13.97 2.37
N LEU A 57 13.59 12.64 2.52
CA LEU A 57 14.66 11.99 3.29
C LEU A 57 16.02 12.08 2.61
N ASN A 58 16.07 11.95 1.28
CA ASN A 58 17.33 12.03 0.54
C ASN A 58 17.74 13.45 0.14
N GLN A 59 16.93 14.47 0.42
CA GLN A 59 17.18 15.88 0.08
C GLN A 59 17.71 16.11 -1.34
N GLY A 60 17.33 15.25 -2.29
CA GLY A 60 17.87 15.23 -3.65
C GLY A 60 17.48 13.97 -4.43
N PRO A 61 17.61 13.98 -5.77
CA PRO A 61 17.25 12.86 -6.64
C PRO A 61 18.33 11.78 -6.65
N PHE A 62 18.82 11.34 -5.49
CA PHE A 62 19.71 10.18 -5.42
C PHE A 62 18.94 8.93 -5.85
N GLY A 63 19.27 8.43 -7.04
CA GLY A 63 18.59 7.29 -7.67
C GLY A 63 17.26 7.61 -8.36
N ASN A 64 16.94 8.90 -8.57
CA ASN A 64 15.74 9.35 -9.28
C ASN A 64 16.18 10.07 -10.57
N THR A 65 16.10 9.39 -11.71
CA THR A 65 16.46 10.00 -13.00
C THR A 65 15.27 10.81 -13.52
N ARG A 66 15.49 11.92 -14.25
CA ARG A 66 14.38 12.73 -14.84
C ARG A 66 13.39 11.95 -15.71
N GLN A 67 13.73 10.73 -16.12
CA GLN A 67 12.88 9.81 -16.89
C GLN A 67 12.11 8.78 -16.03
N MET A 68 12.24 8.81 -14.68
CA MET A 68 11.64 7.82 -13.75
C MET A 68 12.09 6.36 -14.01
N ASP A 69 13.32 6.19 -14.50
CA ASP A 69 13.96 4.87 -14.73
C ASP A 69 15.00 4.54 -13.65
N GLY A 70 14.94 5.23 -12.50
CA GLY A 70 15.79 4.91 -11.37
C GLY A 70 15.51 3.51 -10.82
N PRO A 71 16.51 2.80 -10.26
CA PRO A 71 16.28 1.52 -9.60
C PRO A 71 15.25 1.62 -8.47
N PHE A 72 15.15 2.79 -7.81
CA PHE A 72 14.12 3.07 -6.83
C PHE A 72 12.72 3.21 -7.46
N ASP A 73 12.60 3.86 -8.62
CA ASP A 73 11.30 4.11 -9.27
C ASP A 73 10.68 2.80 -9.77
N LEU A 74 11.50 1.92 -10.36
CA LEU A 74 11.04 0.61 -10.83
C LEU A 74 10.65 -0.31 -9.65
N PHE A 75 11.45 -0.32 -8.58
CA PHE A 75 11.15 -1.06 -7.37
C PHE A 75 9.88 -0.54 -6.68
N TRP A 76 9.78 0.78 -6.49
CA TRP A 76 8.67 1.42 -5.79
C TRP A 76 7.35 1.31 -6.57
N SER A 77 7.42 1.27 -7.90
CA SER A 77 6.24 1.07 -8.77
C SER A 77 5.52 -0.25 -8.49
N VAL A 78 6.21 -1.29 -8.00
CA VAL A 78 5.62 -2.58 -7.62
C VAL A 78 5.45 -2.69 -6.09
N ALA A 79 6.42 -2.20 -5.33
CA ALA A 79 6.41 -2.26 -3.88
C ALA A 79 5.26 -1.45 -3.25
N CYS A 80 4.80 -0.37 -3.90
CA CYS A 80 3.73 0.50 -3.37
C CYS A 80 2.40 -0.24 -3.12
N TYR A 81 2.09 -1.27 -3.89
CA TYR A 81 0.92 -2.14 -3.65
C TYR A 81 1.30 -3.55 -3.20
N GLY A 82 2.54 -4.00 -3.44
CA GLY A 82 3.05 -5.29 -2.98
C GLY A 82 3.31 -5.33 -1.47
N LEU A 83 3.91 -4.29 -0.89
CA LEU A 83 4.20 -4.23 0.55
C LEU A 83 2.92 -4.29 1.40
N PRO A 84 1.88 -3.47 1.13
CA PRO A 84 0.65 -3.52 1.92
C PRO A 84 -0.05 -4.87 1.79
N LEU A 85 -0.01 -5.48 0.59
CA LEU A 85 -0.59 -6.80 0.35
C LEU A 85 0.16 -7.90 1.12
N ALA A 86 1.49 -7.84 1.16
CA ALA A 86 2.32 -8.77 1.93
C ALA A 86 2.05 -8.66 3.43
N ILE A 87 1.94 -7.43 3.95
CA ILE A 87 1.60 -7.18 5.36
C ILE A 87 0.20 -7.74 5.69
N ALA A 88 -0.78 -7.51 4.82
CA ALA A 88 -2.12 -8.06 4.99
C ALA A 88 -2.11 -9.60 5.02
N GLU A 89 -1.26 -10.23 4.21
CA GLU A 89 -1.13 -11.69 4.20
C GLU A 89 -0.46 -12.23 5.47
N ILE A 90 0.56 -11.53 5.98
CA ILE A 90 1.17 -11.83 7.29
C ILE A 90 0.10 -11.73 8.39
N TYR A 91 -0.75 -10.70 8.36
CA TYR A 91 -1.87 -10.54 9.29
C TYR A 91 -2.86 -11.70 9.25
N PHE A 92 -3.33 -12.09 8.06
CA PHE A 92 -4.25 -13.24 7.93
C PHE A 92 -3.62 -14.56 8.37
N ARG A 93 -2.29 -14.71 8.27
CA ARG A 93 -1.56 -15.87 8.78
C ARG A 93 -1.37 -15.84 10.30
N SER A 94 -1.10 -14.66 10.88
CA SER A 94 -0.95 -14.52 12.34
C SER A 94 -2.26 -14.68 13.10
N GLU A 95 -3.40 -14.43 12.45
CA GLU A 95 -4.74 -14.64 13.03
C GLU A 95 -4.95 -16.10 13.51
N ARG A 96 -4.21 -17.07 12.92
CA ARG A 96 -4.22 -18.49 13.31
C ARG A 96 -3.05 -18.91 14.20
N ALA A 97 -2.17 -17.97 14.58
CA ALA A 97 -0.95 -18.24 15.35
C ALA A 97 -1.09 -17.80 16.82
N SER A 98 -0.09 -18.15 17.65
CA SER A 98 -0.05 -17.85 19.08
C SER A 98 -0.05 -16.34 19.39
N GLY A 99 -0.44 -15.98 20.62
CA GLY A 99 -0.63 -14.59 21.07
C GLY A 99 0.56 -13.67 20.84
N THR A 100 1.80 -14.14 21.01
CA THR A 100 3.01 -13.34 20.76
C THR A 100 3.12 -12.89 19.31
N ARG A 101 2.76 -13.75 18.36
CA ARG A 101 2.81 -13.43 16.92
C ARG A 101 1.73 -12.41 16.55
N GLN A 102 0.58 -12.45 17.22
CA GLN A 102 -0.50 -11.48 17.05
C GLN A 102 -0.08 -10.09 17.54
N TRP A 103 0.59 -9.99 18.69
CA TRP A 103 1.13 -8.72 19.19
C TRP A 103 2.21 -8.13 18.28
N LEU A 104 3.13 -8.96 17.77
CA LEU A 104 4.16 -8.50 16.82
C LEU A 104 3.54 -7.94 15.54
N VAL A 105 2.54 -8.63 14.98
CA VAL A 105 1.84 -8.13 13.79
C VAL A 105 0.99 -6.89 14.11
N GLY A 106 0.38 -6.82 15.30
CA GLY A 106 -0.30 -5.60 15.76
C GLY A 106 0.65 -4.41 15.84
N GLY A 107 1.85 -4.61 16.39
CA GLY A 107 2.91 -3.60 16.42
C GLY A 107 3.36 -3.17 15.03
N LEU A 108 3.55 -4.12 14.10
CA LEU A 108 3.87 -3.84 12.71
C LEU A 108 2.78 -3.00 12.03
N LEU A 109 1.50 -3.37 12.20
CA LEU A 109 0.37 -2.62 11.67
C LEU A 109 0.29 -1.21 12.27
N GLY A 110 0.53 -1.08 13.57
CA GLY A 110 0.59 0.23 14.24
C GLY A 110 1.70 1.11 13.67
N LEU A 111 2.88 0.54 13.43
CA LEU A 111 4.00 1.26 12.82
C LEU A 111 3.70 1.67 11.37
N CYS A 112 3.06 0.79 10.59
CA CYS A 112 2.59 1.13 9.24
C CYS A 112 1.52 2.24 9.25
N ALA A 113 0.62 2.23 10.23
CA ALA A 113 -0.39 3.27 10.40
C ALA A 113 0.27 4.62 10.74
N LEU A 114 1.25 4.63 11.64
CA LEU A 114 2.03 5.83 11.96
C LEU A 114 2.78 6.36 10.73
N PHE A 115 3.42 5.47 9.96
CA PHE A 115 4.10 5.85 8.71
C PHE A 115 3.12 6.43 7.68
N THR A 116 1.93 5.86 7.58
CA THR A 116 0.88 6.37 6.70
C THR A 116 0.40 7.75 7.16
N LEU A 117 0.28 7.95 8.47
CA LEU A 117 -0.16 9.22 9.06
C LEU A 117 0.88 10.33 8.86
N THR A 118 2.16 10.03 9.10
CA THR A 118 3.28 10.97 8.85
C THR A 118 3.41 11.29 7.37
N GLY A 119 3.29 10.29 6.50
CA GLY A 119 3.25 10.48 5.05
C GLY A 119 2.10 11.40 4.64
N THR A 120 0.89 11.16 5.13
CA THR A 120 -0.30 11.97 4.81
C THR A 120 -0.15 13.42 5.26
N ALA A 121 0.35 13.62 6.49
CA ALA A 121 0.64 14.95 7.01
C ALA A 121 1.68 15.67 6.13
N THR A 122 2.76 14.98 5.75
CA THR A 122 3.82 15.54 4.90
C THR A 122 3.29 15.93 3.52
N ALA A 123 2.48 15.06 2.91
CA ALA A 123 1.82 15.34 1.64
C ALA A 123 0.88 16.55 1.74
N TYR A 124 0.13 16.68 2.84
CA TYR A 124 -0.68 17.87 3.09
C TYR A 124 0.18 19.14 3.14
N TRP A 125 1.27 19.14 3.91
CA TRP A 125 2.15 20.30 4.07
C TRP A 125 2.88 20.72 2.78
N ILE A 126 3.30 19.76 1.96
CA ILE A 126 4.08 20.01 0.74
C ILE A 126 3.20 20.25 -0.48
N LEU A 127 2.16 19.44 -0.67
CA LEU A 127 1.38 19.43 -1.91
C LEU A 127 0.08 20.22 -1.81
N TRP A 128 -0.58 20.20 -0.64
CA TRP A 128 -1.97 20.65 -0.49
C TRP A 128 -2.14 21.83 0.46
N ARG A 129 -1.05 22.42 0.96
CA ARG A 129 -1.17 23.63 1.77
C ARG A 129 -1.73 24.74 0.88
N PRO A 130 -2.70 25.53 1.38
CA PRO A 130 -3.10 26.75 0.69
C PRO A 130 -1.89 27.69 0.60
N HIS A 131 -1.50 28.05 -0.62
CA HIS A 131 -0.56 29.14 -0.85
C HIS A 131 -1.37 30.44 -0.82
N PHE A 132 -1.47 31.06 0.35
CA PHE A 132 -1.98 32.42 0.51
C PHE A 132 -0.82 33.41 0.51
#